data_AF-A0A2P7N0H9-F1
#
_entry.id   AF-A0A2P7N0H9-F1
#
_cell.length_a   1.000
_cell.length_b   1.000
_cell.length_c   1.000
_cell.angle_alpha   90.00
_cell.angle_beta   90.00
_cell.angle_gamma   90.00
#
_symmetry.space_group_name_H-M   'P 1'
#
loop_
_entity.id
_entity.type
_entity.pdbx_description
1 polymer ?
#
loop_
_entity_poly.entity_id
_entity_poly.type
_entity_poly.pdbx_seq_one_letter_code
_entity_poly.pdbx_strand_id
1 'polypeptide(L)' 'MNDLLAVIYFVFFAAIAGGAFALMSQNLRSSQERDSLQTPRRRSRVHPEAPQPGEEVLYVDFSRERLEQMYQQTP' A
#
# COMPACT_ATOMS: atom_id res chain seq x y z
N MET A 1 44.17 9.39 18.24
CA MET A 1 43.44 9.96 17.09
C MET A 1 42.40 9.01 16.49
N ASN A 2 42.70 7.71 16.30
CA ASN A 2 41.76 6.77 15.65
C ASN A 2 40.47 6.50 16.43
N ASP A 3 40.53 6.35 17.75
CA ASP A 3 39.34 6.02 18.55
C ASP A 3 38.31 7.15 18.56
N LEU A 4 38.78 8.40 18.58
CA LEU A 4 37.90 9.57 18.48
C LEU A 4 37.17 9.61 17.13
N LEU A 5 37.84 9.27 16.04
CA LEU A 5 37.20 9.15 14.72
C LEU A 5 36.19 8.00 14.70
N ALA A 6 36.54 6.84 15.27
CA ALA A 6 35.62 5.70 15.35
C ALA A 6 34.32 6.05 16.10
N VAL A 7 34.43 6.78 17.23
CA VAL A 7 33.27 7.26 17.99
C VAL A 7 32.44 8.24 17.15
N ILE A 8 33.06 9.20 16.46
CA ILE A 8 32.35 10.16 15.62
C ILE A 8 31.61 9.45 14.47
N TYR A 9 32.26 8.52 13.78
CA TYR A 9 31.63 7.72 12.73
C TYR A 9 30.46 6.89 13.26
N PHE A 10 30.61 6.30 14.44
CA PHE A 10 29.54 5.52 15.07
C PHE A 10 28.32 6.39 15.40
N VAL A 11 28.52 7.63 15.86
CA VAL A 11 27.42 8.58 16.12
C VAL A 11 26.67 8.90 14.83
N PHE A 12 27.37 9.20 13.73
CA PHE A 12 26.71 9.46 12.44
C PHE A 12 25.99 8.22 11.90
N PHE A 13 26.61 7.05 12.02
CA PHE A 13 25.98 5.79 11.66
C PHE A 13 24.68 5.56 12.44
N ALA A 14 24.71 5.75 13.77
CA ALA A 14 23.54 5.59 14.63
C ALA A 14 22.43 6.60 14.29
N ALA A 15 22.78 7.85 13.96
CA ALA A 15 21.82 8.87 13.55
C ALA A 15 21.10 8.51 12.25
N ILE A 16 21.84 8.06 11.23
CA ILE A 16 21.28 7.66 9.93
C ILE A 16 20.44 6.39 10.06
N ALA A 17 20.99 5.36 10.70
CA ALA A 17 20.31 4.08 10.90
C ALA A 17 19.03 4.25 11.75
N GLY A 18 19.11 5.03 12.83
CA GLY A 18 17.96 5.35 13.69
C GLY A 18 16.90 6.17 12.95
N GLY A 19 17.30 7.16 12.15
CA GLY A 19 16.38 7.95 11.33
C GLY A 19 15.63 7.12 10.29
N ALA A 20 16.35 6.27 9.54
CA ALA A 20 15.75 5.36 8.57
C ALA A 20 14.80 4.35 9.25
N PHE A 21 15.20 3.80 10.39
CA PHE A 21 14.39 2.87 11.17
C PHE A 21 13.12 3.52 11.72
N ALA A 22 13.20 4.75 12.23
CA ALA A 22 12.04 5.49 12.72
C ALA A 22 11.01 5.73 11.61
N LEU A 23 11.47 6.15 10.43
CA LEU A 23 10.60 6.35 9.26
C LEU A 23 9.94 5.04 8.80
N MET A 24 10.72 3.95 8.71
CA MET A 24 10.20 2.63 8.35
C MET A 24 9.16 2.12 9.36
N SER A 25 9.46 2.25 10.66
CA SER A 25 8.57 1.85 11.76
C SER A 25 7.27 2.66 11.76
N GLN A 26 7.35 3.97 11.50
CA GLN A 26 6.17 4.82 11.35
C GLN A 26 5.32 4.40 10.15
N ASN A 27 5.94 4.12 9.01
CA ASN A 27 5.24 3.65 7.82
C ASN A 27 4.52 2.32 8.08
N LEU A 28 5.21 1.33 8.67
CA LEU A 28 4.65 0.02 9.00
C LEU A 28 3.50 0.12 10.01
N ARG A 29 3.64 0.92 11.07
CA ARG A 29 2.57 1.17 12.05
C ARG A 29 1.36 1.81 11.39
N SER A 30 1.57 2.81 10.52
CA SER A 30 0.48 3.47 9.79
C SER A 30 -0.23 2.51 8.82
N SER A 31 0.49 1.59 8.18
CA SER A 31 -0.11 0.55 7.34
C SER A 31 -0.87 -0.47 8.16
N GLN A 32 -0.32 -0.91 9.29
CA GLN A 32 -1.01 -1.80 10.22
C GLN A 32 -2.27 -1.15 10.79
N GLU A 33 -2.25 0.14 11.12
CA GLU A 33 -3.42 0.90 11.55
C GLU A 33 -4.44 1.04 10.42
N ARG A 34 -4.00 1.26 9.17
CA ARG A 34 -4.87 1.27 7.97
C ARG A 34 -5.52 -0.08 7.67
N ASP A 35 -4.80 -1.19 7.89
CA ASP A 35 -5.30 -2.55 7.65
C ASP A 35 -6.13 -3.09 8.82
N SER A 36 -5.79 -2.72 10.06
CA SER A 36 -6.56 -3.08 11.27
C SER A 36 -7.81 -2.20 11.46
N LEU A 37 -7.82 -0.99 10.91
CA LEU A 37 -9.04 -0.24 10.63
C LEU A 37 -9.74 -0.82 9.40
N GLN A 38 -10.19 -2.07 9.52
CA GLN A 38 -11.43 -2.56 8.91
C GLN A 38 -12.67 -1.83 9.47
N THR A 39 -12.54 -0.55 9.85
CA THR A 39 -13.71 0.31 9.90
C THR A 39 -14.10 0.48 8.44
N PRO A 40 -15.33 0.11 8.02
CA PRO A 40 -15.74 0.23 6.63
C PRO A 40 -15.51 1.67 6.24
N ARG A 41 -14.51 1.86 5.37
CA ARG A 41 -14.02 3.13 4.83
C ARG A 41 -15.26 4.00 4.64
N ARG A 42 -15.44 4.99 5.52
CA ARG A 42 -16.68 5.77 5.69
C ARG A 42 -17.35 5.94 4.33
N ARG A 43 -18.67 5.66 4.27
CA ARG A 43 -19.58 5.82 3.12
C ARG A 43 -19.31 7.05 2.21
N SER A 44 -18.59 8.05 2.71
CA SER A 44 -17.96 9.17 2.00
C SER A 44 -16.99 8.82 0.84
N ARG A 45 -16.49 7.59 0.70
CA ARG A 45 -15.63 7.16 -0.43
C ARG A 45 -16.34 6.28 -1.45
N VAL A 46 -17.65 6.11 -1.30
CA VAL A 46 -18.48 5.49 -2.32
C VAL A 46 -18.63 6.56 -3.40
N HIS A 47 -18.13 6.28 -4.61
CA HIS A 47 -18.37 7.17 -5.74
C HIS A 47 -19.88 7.37 -5.88
N PRO A 48 -20.38 8.58 -6.20
CA PRO A 48 -21.82 8.80 -6.34
C PRO A 48 -22.51 7.85 -7.32
N GLU A 49 -21.75 7.32 -8.28
CA GLU A 49 -22.18 6.35 -9.29
C GLU A 49 -22.06 4.87 -8.85
N ALA A 50 -21.57 4.62 -7.63
CA ALA A 50 -21.35 3.27 -7.17
C ALA A 50 -22.70 2.59 -6.87
N PRO A 51 -22.91 1.35 -7.36
CA PRO A 51 -24.17 0.65 -7.22
C PRO A 51 -24.61 0.47 -5.76
N GLN A 52 -25.89 0.72 -5.49
CA GLN A 52 -26.48 0.41 -4.19
C GLN A 52 -26.64 -1.12 -4.00
N PRO A 53 -26.67 -1.62 -2.76
CA PRO A 53 -26.96 -3.03 -2.50
C PRO A 53 -28.30 -3.43 -3.14
N GLY A 54 -28.26 -4.34 -4.11
CA GLY A 54 -29.45 -4.81 -4.84
C GLY A 54 -29.67 -4.16 -6.22
N GLU A 55 -28.84 -3.20 -6.64
CA GLU A 55 -28.83 -2.72 -8.02
C GLU A 55 -28.15 -3.73 -8.95
N GLU A 56 -28.68 -3.88 -10.16
CA GLU A 56 -28.09 -4.74 -11.19
C GLU A 56 -26.75 -4.19 -11.64
N VAL A 57 -25.68 -4.97 -11.45
CA VAL A 57 -24.33 -4.60 -11.84
C VAL A 57 -23.94 -5.35 -13.11
N LEU A 58 -23.43 -4.63 -14.11
CA LEU A 58 -22.80 -5.26 -15.25
C LEU A 58 -21.46 -5.86 -14.80
N TYR A 59 -21.44 -7.16 -14.55
CA TYR A 59 -20.21 -7.89 -14.29
C TYR A 59 -19.55 -8.27 -15.61
N VAL A 60 -18.33 -7.80 -15.82
CA VAL A 60 -17.48 -8.26 -16.90
C VAL A 60 -16.52 -9.30 -16.33
N ASP A 61 -16.65 -10.54 -16.80
CA ASP A 61 -15.74 -11.61 -16.42
C ASP A 61 -14.38 -11.42 -17.12
N PHE A 62 -13.36 -11.18 -16.31
CA PHE A 62 -11.95 -11.09 -16.72
C PHE A 62 -11.19 -12.37 -16.40
N SER A 63 -11.85 -13.52 -16.43
CA SER A 63 -11.18 -14.82 -16.43
C SER A 63 -10.14 -14.89 -17.54
N ARG A 64 -9.04 -15.57 -17.25
CA ARG A 64 -7.90 -15.68 -18.16
C ARG A 64 -8.32 -16.24 -19.52
N GLU A 65 -9.21 -17.22 -19.51
CA GLU A 65 -9.72 -17.90 -20.69
C GLU A 65 -10.53 -16.93 -21.58
N ARG A 66 -11.35 -16.05 -20.98
CA ARG A 66 -12.11 -15.02 -21.70
C ARG A 66 -11.22 -13.94 -22.29
N LEU A 67 -10.19 -13.54 -21.54
CA LEU A 67 -9.22 -12.54 -21.98
C LEU A 67 -8.39 -13.05 -23.17
N GLU A 68 -7.93 -14.30 -23.11
CA GLU A 68 -7.18 -14.93 -24.21
C GLU A 68 -8.02 -15.05 -25.49
N GLN A 69 -9.32 -15.36 -25.36
CA GLN A 69 -10.25 -15.37 -26.50
C GLN A 69 -10.46 -13.97 -27.09
N MET A 70 -10.66 -12.94 -26.27
CA MET A 70 -10.83 -11.55 -26.76
C MET A 70 -9.57 -11.05 -27.47
N TYR A 71 -8.39 -11.39 -26.94
CA TYR A 71 -7.13 -11.04 -27.57
C TYR A 71 -7.00 -11.66 -28.96
N GLN A 72 -7.41 -12.93 -29.12
CA GLN A 72 -7.38 -13.62 -30.42
C GLN A 72 -8.45 -13.14 -31.42
N GLN A 73 -9.52 -12.52 -30.94
CA GLN A 73 -10.61 -11.97 -31.78
C GLN A 73 -10.36 -10.55 -32.26
N THR A 74 -9.33 -9.87 -31.76
CA THR A 74 -8.96 -8.53 -32.20
C THR A 74 -8.14 -8.63 -33.50
N PRO A 75 -8.55 -7.98 -34.61
CA PRO A 75 -7.89 -8.10 -35.91
C PRO A 75 -6.48 -7.51 -35.96
#